data_AF-A0A0Q9K384-F1
#
_entry.id   AF-A0A0Q9K384-F1
#
_cell.length_a   1.000
_cell.length_b   1.000
_cell.length_c   1.000
_cell.angle_alpha   90.00
_cell.angle_beta   90.00
_cell.angle_gamma   90.00
#
_symmetry.space_group_name_H-M   'P 1'
#
loop_
_entity.id
_entity.type
_entity.pdbx_description
1 polymer ?
#
loop_
_entity_poly.entity_id
_entity_poly.type
_entity_poly.pdbx_seq_one_letter_code
_entity_poly.pdbx_strand_id
1 'polypeptide(L)' 'MMPFIFYLTPIVSIIFFVNCVELAKKIKNGDKNTANNTGWGAVMFGFIIFSIIWSSLVSQ' A
#
# COMPACT_ATOMS: atom_id res chain seq x y z
N MET A 1 -10.73 -21.83 -5.14
CA MET A 1 -9.90 -20.74 -5.71
C MET A 1 -9.91 -19.45 -4.87
N MET A 2 -10.57 -19.39 -3.71
CA MET A 2 -10.65 -18.19 -2.86
C MET A 2 -9.67 -18.05 -1.66
N PRO A 3 -9.07 -19.09 -1.07
CA PRO A 3 -8.30 -18.90 0.18
C PRO A 3 -6.97 -18.17 -0.05
N PHE A 4 -6.38 -18.29 -1.23
CA PHE A 4 -5.05 -17.73 -1.51
C PHE A 4 -5.05 -16.20 -1.42
N ILE A 5 -6.08 -15.54 -1.95
CA ILE A 5 -6.22 -14.08 -1.92
C ILE A 5 -6.32 -13.57 -0.47
N PHE A 6 -7.08 -14.25 0.39
CA PHE A 6 -7.23 -13.85 1.80
C PHE A 6 -5.92 -13.86 2.59
N TYR A 7 -5.00 -14.77 2.29
CA TYR A 7 -3.69 -14.80 2.94
C TYR A 7 -2.66 -13.87 2.29
N LEU A 8 -2.79 -13.61 0.99
CA LEU A 8 -1.81 -12.81 0.23
C LEU A 8 -2.07 -11.30 0.35
N THR A 9 -3.32 -10.90 0.49
CA THR A 9 -3.74 -9.49 0.66
C THR A 9 -3.10 -8.80 1.87
N PRO A 10 -3.07 -9.38 3.09
CA PRO A 10 -2.41 -8.74 4.23
C PRO A 10 -0.89 -8.67 4.05
N ILE A 11 -0.27 -9.68 3.43
CA ILE A 11 1.18 -9.69 3.16
C ILE A 11 1.54 -8.54 2.20
N VAL A 12 0.78 -8.38 1.11
CA VAL A 12 0.98 -7.30 0.14
C VAL A 12 0.71 -5.93 0.77
N SER A 13 -0.28 -5.83 1.66
CA SER A 13 -0.58 -4.58 2.38
C SER A 13 0.56 -4.16 3.32
N ILE A 14 1.20 -5.11 4.01
CA ILE A 14 2.38 -4.84 4.85
C ILE A 14 3.56 -4.34 4.01
N ILE A 15 3.82 -4.97 2.87
CA ILE A 15 4.88 -4.55 1.93
C ILE A 15 4.61 -3.12 1.44
N PHE A 16 3.36 -2.82 1.07
CA PHE A 16 2.96 -1.49 0.65
C PHE A 16 3.11 -0.44 1.77
N PHE A 17 2.73 -0.78 3.00
CA PHE A 17 2.86 0.10 4.16
C PHE A 17 4.34 0.43 4.48
N VAL A 18 5.21 -0.58 4.51
CA VAL A 18 6.65 -0.40 4.78
C VAL A 18 7.29 0.51 3.74
N ASN A 19 6.99 0.28 2.46
CA ASN A 19 7.48 1.12 1.38
C ASN A 19 6.98 2.57 1.50
N CYS A 20 5.71 2.79 1.89
CA CYS A 20 5.16 4.12 2.12
C CYS A 20 5.90 4.89 3.23
N VAL A 21 6.23 4.20 4.34
CA VAL A 21 6.99 4.79 5.46
C VAL A 21 8.43 5.11 5.05
N GLU A 22 9.07 4.22 4.30
CA GLU A 22 10.43 4.43 3.79
C GLU A 22 10.49 5.62 2.81
N LEU A 23 9.44 5.77 2.02
CA LEU A 23 9.25 6.89 1.11
C LEU A 23 9.11 8.22 1.84
N ALA A 24 8.26 8.27 2.87
CA ALA A 24 8.08 9.44 3.72
C ALA A 24 9.41 9.86 4.39
N LYS A 25 10.24 8.88 4.80
CA LYS A 25 11.59 9.14 5.30
C LYS A 25 12.53 9.70 4.24
N LYS A 26 12.50 9.19 3.00
CA LYS A 26 13.30 9.71 1.87
C LYS A 26 12.91 11.14 1.49
N ILE A 27 11.62 11.45 1.47
CA ILE A 27 11.12 12.82 1.26
C ILE A 27 11.61 13.75 2.36
N LYS A 28 11.49 13.34 3.63
CA LYS A 28 12.00 14.11 4.78
C LYS A 28 13.52 14.37 4.69
N ASN A 29 14.28 13.44 4.13
CA ASN A 29 15.74 13.57 3.99
C ASN A 29 16.18 14.33 2.72
N GLY A 30 15.25 14.87 1.92
CA GLY A 30 15.57 15.77 0.80
C GLY A 30 15.97 15.07 -0.50
N ASP A 31 15.55 13.83 -0.71
CA ASP A 31 15.95 13.02 -1.86
C ASP A 31 15.32 13.53 -3.19
N LYS A 32 16.12 13.63 -4.26
CA LYS A 32 15.76 14.35 -5.51
C LYS A 32 14.68 13.66 -6.36
N ASN A 33 14.32 12.43 -6.03
CA ASN A 33 13.33 11.61 -6.76
C ASN A 33 11.94 11.59 -6.09
N THR A 34 11.61 12.67 -5.36
CA THR A 34 10.38 12.83 -4.58
C THR A 34 9.10 12.62 -5.40
N ALA A 35 9.05 13.04 -6.67
CA ALA A 35 7.85 12.90 -7.51
C ALA A 35 7.50 11.44 -7.86
N ASN A 36 8.50 10.68 -8.34
CA ASN A 36 8.29 9.26 -8.66
C ASN A 36 7.96 8.45 -7.40
N ASN A 37 8.66 8.76 -6.32
CA ASN A 37 8.41 8.16 -5.02
C ASN A 37 6.98 8.44 -4.54
N THR A 38 6.52 9.69 -4.60
CA THR A 38 5.17 10.09 -4.17
C THR A 38 4.08 9.43 -5.03
N GLY A 39 4.31 9.30 -6.35
CA GLY A 39 3.43 8.58 -7.25
C GLY A 39 3.26 7.11 -6.84
N TRP A 40 4.36 6.43 -6.53
CA TRP A 40 4.28 5.06 -6.00
C TRP A 40 3.54 5.01 -4.67
N GLY A 41 3.86 5.89 -3.71
CA GLY A 41 3.16 5.97 -2.42
C GLY A 41 1.64 6.15 -2.53
N ALA A 42 1.17 6.97 -3.48
CA ALA A 42 -0.25 7.16 -3.74
C ALA A 42 -0.93 5.87 -4.27
N VAL A 43 -0.25 5.12 -5.15
CA VAL A 43 -0.72 3.81 -5.63
C VAL A 43 -0.78 2.79 -4.49
N MET A 44 0.24 2.77 -3.61
CA MET A 44 0.27 1.89 -2.42
C MET A 44 -0.88 2.18 -1.47
N PHE A 45 -1.14 3.46 -1.20
CA PHE A 45 -2.22 3.90 -0.31
C PHE A 45 -3.60 3.61 -0.91
N GLY A 46 -3.79 3.87 -2.21
CA GLY A 46 -5.02 3.53 -2.93
C GLY A 46 -5.33 2.02 -2.87
N PHE A 47 -4.31 1.18 -2.97
CA PHE A 47 -4.47 -0.28 -2.86
C PHE A 47 -4.90 -0.73 -1.46
N ILE A 48 -4.37 -0.11 -0.39
CA ILE A 48 -4.79 -0.39 0.99
C ILE A 48 -6.25 0.00 1.20
N ILE A 49 -6.66 1.20 0.78
CA ILE A 49 -8.04 1.67 0.91
C ILE A 49 -9.01 0.77 0.12
N PHE A 50 -8.65 0.41 -1.11
CA PHE A 50 -9.44 -0.52 -1.92
C PHE A 50 -9.60 -1.89 -1.24
N SER A 51 -8.53 -2.42 -0.65
CA SER A 51 -8.56 -3.70 0.08
C SER A 51 -9.47 -3.65 1.31
N ILE A 52 -9.48 -2.53 2.05
CA ILE A 52 -10.37 -2.33 3.20
C ILE A 52 -11.84 -2.26 2.75
N ILE A 53 -12.13 -1.48 1.70
CA ILE A 53 -13.50 -1.35 1.15
C ILE A 53 -14.00 -2.70 0.64
N TRP A 54 -13.18 -3.42 -0.12
CA TRP A 54 -13.50 -4.74 -0.63
C TRP A 54 -13.75 -5.76 0.49
N SER A 55 -12.88 -5.78 1.50
CA SER A 55 -13.07 -6.64 2.68
C SER A 55 -14.39 -6.35 3.39
N SER A 56 -14.78 -5.09 3.50
CA SER A 56 -16.04 -4.67 4.14
C SER A 56 -17.27 -5.10 3.34
N LEU A 57 -17.20 -5.02 2.01
CA LEU A 57 -18.28 -5.44 1.10
C LEU A 57 -18.43 -6.96 1.04
N VAL A 58 -17.33 -7.72 1.08
CA VAL A 58 -17.34 -9.19 1.07
C VAL A 58 -17.71 -9.79 2.42
N SER A 59 -17.57 -9.03 3.51
CA SER A 59 -17.96 -9.48 4.86
C SER A 59 -19.45 -9.35 5.19
N GLN A 60 -20.28 -8.86 4.26
CA GLN A 60 -21.75 -8.88 4.35
C GLN A 60 -22.32 -10.19 3.83
#